data_AF-A0A1E4TUX0-F1
#
_entry.id   AF-A0A1E4TUX0-F1
#
_cell.length_a   1.000
_cell.length_b   1.000
_cell.length_c   1.000
_cell.angle_alpha   90.00
_cell.angle_beta   90.00
_cell.angle_gamma   90.00
#
_symmetry.space_group_name_H-M   'P 1'
#
loop_
_entity.id
_entity.type
_entity.pdbx_description
1 polymer ?
#
loop_
_entity_poly.entity_id
_entity_poly.type
_entity_poly.pdbx_seq_one_letter_code
_entity_poly.pdbx_strand_id
1 'polypeptide(L)' 'KRKRLSISCNTCRKRKIKCDRNRPICGSCKKNNVPTHLCIYDDSPWVSSLVKEQNLHNEIHSLKLKNQKLKE' A
#
# COMPACT_ATOMS: atom_id res chain seq x y z
N LYS A 1 -21.86 -0.95 9.38
CA LYS A 1 -20.69 -0.53 10.22
C LYS A 1 -19.53 -0.17 9.28
N ARG A 2 -19.08 1.09 9.21
CA ARG A 2 -17.95 1.48 8.33
C ARG A 2 -16.65 0.89 8.88
N LYS A 3 -15.84 0.23 8.04
CA LYS A 3 -14.48 -0.22 8.42
C LYS A 3 -13.59 1.02 8.57
N ARG A 4 -13.38 1.49 9.80
CA ARG A 4 -12.49 2.61 10.09
C ARG A 4 -11.04 2.16 9.88
N LEU A 5 -10.34 2.82 8.96
CA LEU A 5 -8.91 2.62 8.78
C LEU A 5 -8.17 3.12 10.01
N SER A 6 -7.26 2.31 10.53
CA SER A 6 -6.42 2.78 11.63
C SER A 6 -5.24 3.57 11.07
N ILE A 7 -5.04 4.73 11.69
CA ILE A 7 -4.08 5.74 11.27
C ILE A 7 -2.66 5.35 11.73
N SER A 8 -2.53 4.35 12.61
CA SER A 8 -1.25 3.83 13.07
C SER A 8 -0.67 2.88 12.03
N CYS A 9 0.66 2.92 11.84
CA CYS A 9 1.36 1.92 11.04
C CYS A 9 1.15 0.51 11.63
N ASN A 10 1.34 -0.51 10.78
CA ASN A 10 1.10 -1.90 11.13
C ASN A 10 1.98 -2.38 12.28
N THR A 11 3.23 -1.93 12.34
CA THR A 11 4.14 -2.27 13.46
C THR A 11 3.65 -1.72 14.79
N CYS A 12 3.29 -0.43 14.85
CA CYS A 12 2.77 0.18 16.07
C CYS A 12 1.40 -0.40 16.47
N ARG A 13 0.56 -0.77 15.48
CA ARG A 13 -0.71 -1.43 15.72
C ARG A 13 -0.52 -2.83 16.33
N LYS A 14 0.36 -3.64 15.76
CA LYS A 14 0.70 -4.98 16.27
C LYS A 14 1.30 -4.91 17.68
N ARG A 15 2.20 -3.93 17.91
CA ARG A 15 2.81 -3.68 19.23
C ARG A 15 1.88 -2.99 20.23
N LYS A 16 0.69 -2.54 19.79
CA LYS A 16 -0.28 -1.78 20.60
C LYS A 16 0.33 -0.54 21.28
N ILE A 17 1.20 0.18 20.57
CA ILE A 17 1.86 1.41 21.04
C ILE A 17 1.41 2.64 20.24
N LYS A 18 1.68 3.83 20.79
CA LYS A 18 1.40 5.10 20.13
C LYS A 18 2.23 5.25 18.84
N CYS A 19 1.54 5.51 17.73
CA CYS A 19 2.16 5.87 16.45
C CYS A 19 2.09 7.38 16.27
N ASP A 20 3.24 8.02 16.08
CA ASP A 20 3.37 9.45 15.79
C ASP A 20 3.11 9.78 14.30
N ARG A 21 3.01 8.76 13.44
CA ARG A 21 2.53 8.86 12.05
C ARG A 21 3.42 9.68 11.10
N ASN A 22 4.65 10.00 11.52
CA ASN A 22 5.66 10.57 10.64
C ASN A 22 5.96 9.62 9.47
N ARG A 23 6.22 10.20 8.29
CA ARG A 23 6.59 9.48 7.05
C ARG A 23 8.01 9.88 6.64
N PRO A 24 8.80 8.97 6.04
CA PRO A 24 8.47 7.62 5.58
C PRO A 24 8.44 6.56 6.70
N ILE A 25 8.97 6.89 7.88
CA ILE A 25 8.99 6.01 9.06
C ILE A 25 8.51 6.80 10.28
N CYS A 26 7.63 6.20 11.10
CA CYS A 26 7.20 6.85 12.33
C CYS A 26 8.34 6.84 13.37
N GLY A 27 8.40 7.86 14.23
CA GLY A 27 9.38 8.01 15.29
C GLY A 27 9.44 6.83 16.25
N SER A 28 8.31 6.17 16.54
CA SER A 28 8.33 4.94 17.33
C SER A 28 9.08 3.80 16.62
N CYS A 29 8.83 3.63 15.31
CA CYS A 29 9.56 2.65 14.49
C CYS A 29 11.04 3.02 14.36
N LYS A 30 11.35 4.31 14.16
CA LYS A 30 12.74 4.82 14.09
C LYS A 30 13.52 4.55 15.38
N LYS A 31 12.92 4.83 16.55
CA LYS A 31 13.54 4.57 17.86
C LYS A 31 13.81 3.09 18.14
N ASN A 32 12.97 2.21 17.58
CA ASN A 32 13.09 0.77 17.77
C ASN A 32 13.83 0.06 16.62
N ASN A 33 14.58 0.81 15.79
CA ASN A 33 15.32 0.29 14.64
C ASN A 33 14.48 -0.59 13.71
N VAL A 34 13.19 -0.28 13.55
CA VAL A 34 12.33 -0.98 12.61
C VAL A 34 12.70 -0.50 11.21
N PRO A 35 13.05 -1.38 10.26
CA PRO A 35 13.30 -1.01 8.89
C PRO A 35 12.12 -0.25 8.26
N THR A 36 12.40 0.74 7.41
CA THR A 36 11.38 1.58 6.76
C THR A 36 10.31 0.75 6.04
N HIS A 37 10.72 -0.32 5.35
CA HIS A 37 9.81 -1.22 4.63
C HIS A 37 8.88 -2.04 5.54
N LEU A 38 9.14 -2.10 6.85
CA LEU A 38 8.25 -2.72 7.85
C LEU A 38 7.35 -1.70 8.54
N CYS A 39 7.61 -0.40 8.42
CA CYS A 39 6.73 0.67 8.89
C CYS A 39 5.64 0.99 7.86
N ILE A 40 4.81 0.00 7.55
CA ILE A 40 3.76 0.08 6.53
C ILE A 40 2.47 0.63 7.13
N TYR A 41 1.76 1.47 6.39
CA TYR A 41 0.40 1.91 6.72
C TYR A 41 -0.58 1.17 5.82
N ASP A 42 -1.70 0.70 6.39
CA ASP A 42 -2.76 0.13 5.56
C ASP A 42 -3.37 1.24 4.70
N ASP A 43 -3.40 1.03 3.38
CA ASP A 43 -4.14 1.90 2.48
C ASP A 43 -5.65 1.63 2.58
N SER A 44 -6.45 2.62 2.18
CA SER A 44 -7.89 2.44 2.10
C SER A 44 -8.24 1.28 1.15
N PRO A 45 -9.16 0.37 1.50
CA PRO A 45 -9.66 -0.66 0.59
C PRO A 45 -10.10 -0.07 -0.75
N TRP A 46 -10.65 1.14 -0.75
CA TRP A 46 -11.00 1.84 -1.98
C TRP A 46 -9.77 2.23 -2.82
N VAL A 47 -8.71 2.75 -2.17
CA VAL A 47 -7.45 3.06 -2.85
C VAL A 47 -6.81 1.78 -3.41
N SER A 48 -6.83 0.68 -2.66
CA SER A 48 -6.36 -0.62 -3.15
C SER A 48 -7.14 -1.10 -4.37
N SER A 49 -8.48 -0.97 -4.36
CA SER A 49 -9.32 -1.32 -5.51
C SER A 49 -9.02 -0.46 -6.73
N LEU A 50 -8.86 0.87 -6.58
CA LEU A 50 -8.53 1.77 -7.67
C LEU A 50 -7.16 1.45 -8.28
N VAL A 51 -6.14 1.23 -7.44
CA VAL A 51 -4.79 0.87 -7.91
C VAL A 51 -4.84 -0.45 -8.66
N LYS A 52 -5.61 -1.44 -8.16
CA LYS A 52 -5.80 -2.72 -8.84
C LYS A 52 -6.47 -2.54 -10.21
N GLU A 53 -7.51 -1.73 -10.29
CA GLU A 53 -8.21 -1.42 -11.55
C GLU A 53 -7.26 -0.76 -12.56
N GLN A 54 -6.47 0.22 -12.13
CA GLN A 54 -5.47 0.87 -12.98
C GLN A 54 -4.42 -0.12 -13.51
N ASN A 55 -3.94 -1.02 -12.66
CA ASN A 55 -2.96 -2.04 -13.06
C ASN A 55 -3.54 -3.00 -14.09
N LEU A 56 -4.78 -3.46 -13.88
CA LEU A 56 -5.49 -4.30 -14.84
C LEU A 56 -5.67 -3.58 -16.19
N HIS A 57 -5.99 -2.28 -16.17
CA HIS A 57 -6.12 -1.49 -17.39
C HIS A 57 -4.80 -1.38 -18.16
N ASN A 58 -3.69 -1.15 -17.44
CA ASN A 58 -2.35 -1.10 -18.03
C ASN A 58 -1.94 -2.46 -18.61
N GLU A 59 -2.25 -3.56 -17.92
CA GLU A 59 -1.98 -4.92 -18.38
C GLU A 59 -2.79 -5.26 -19.63
N ILE A 60 -4.09 -4.96 -19.65
CA ILE A 60 -4.95 -5.13 -20.82
C ILE A 60 -4.39 -4.35 -22.03
N HIS A 61 -3.97 -3.11 -21.83
CA HIS A 61 -3.37 -2.30 -22.89
C HIS A 61 -2.09 -2.94 -23.45
N SER A 62 -1.19 -3.40 -22.58
CA SER A 62 0.02 -4.12 -22.98
C SER A 62 -0.28 -5.39 -23.78
N LEU A 63 -1.24 -6.20 -23.31
CA LEU A 63 -1.66 -7.43 -23.98
C LEU A 63 -2.27 -7.17 -25.35
N LYS A 64 -3.07 -6.10 -25.50
CA LYS A 64 -3.62 -5.69 -26.80
C LYS A 64 -2.52 -5.36 -27.81
N LEU A 65 -1.51 -4.59 -27.40
CA LEU A 65 -0.35 -4.27 -28.25
C LEU A 65 0.43 -5.53 -28.64
N LYS A 66 0.65 -6.44 -27.69
CA LYS A 66 1.35 -7.70 -27.96
C LYS A 66 0.58 -8.58 -28.96
N ASN A 67 -0.74 -8.69 -28.80
CA ASN A 67 -1.57 -9.47 -29.71
C ASN A 67 -1.63 -8.85 -31.11
N GLN A 68 -1.58 -7.52 -31.22
CA GLN A 68 -1.48 -6.85 -32.53
C GLN A 68 -0.19 -7.24 -33.24
N LYS A 69 0.96 -7.21 -32.54
CA LYS A 69 2.25 -7.64 -33.08
C LYS A 69 2.32 -9.12 -33.48
N LEU A 70 1.53 -9.98 -32.85
CA LEU A 70 1.48 -11.41 -33.18
C LEU A 70 0.56 -11.74 -34.36
N LYS A 71 -0.27 -10.78 -34.79
CA LYS A 71 -1.15 -10.90 -35.95
C LYS A 71 -0.49 -10.39 -37.24
N GLU A 72 0.64 -9.70 -37.12
CA GLU A 72 1.56 -9.35 -38.20
C GLU A 72 2.53 -10.52 -38.45
#